data_AF-A0A7C4LYE4-F1
#
_entry.id   AF-A0A7C4LYE4-F1
#
_cell.length_a   1.000
_cell.length_b   1.000
_cell.length_c   1.000
_cell.angle_alpha   90.00
_cell.angle_beta   90.00
_cell.angle_gamma   90.00
#
_symmetry.space_group_name_H-M   'P 1'
#
loop_
_entity.id
_entity.type
_entity.pdbx_description
1 polymer ?
#
loop_
_entity_poly.entity_id
_entity_poly.type
_entity_poly.pdbx_seq_one_letter_code
_entity_poly.pdbx_strand_id
1 'polypeptide(L)'
;MTRSIWTATMARLYARQGLWEQAASIYRELLAREPERRDLREELACAEAHLAADRSGELLGRWLDLLFHYRRLRLLRRLGRGT
;
A
#
# COMPACT_ATOMS: atom_id res chain seq x y z
N MET A 1 -5.94 -20.61 -25.29
CA MET A 1 -6.43 -19.55 -24.40
C MET A 1 -6.27 -20.02 -22.97
N THR A 2 -5.19 -19.62 -22.29
CA THR A 2 -4.93 -20.00 -20.90
C THR A 2 -5.88 -19.21 -20.01
N ARG A 3 -7.02 -19.82 -19.64
CA ARG A 3 -7.96 -19.24 -18.68
C ARG A 3 -7.20 -19.16 -17.35
N SER A 4 -6.75 -17.98 -16.95
CA SER A 4 -6.09 -17.81 -15.65
C SER A 4 -7.10 -18.17 -14.57
N ILE A 5 -6.90 -19.31 -13.90
CA ILE A 5 -7.78 -19.78 -12.83
C ILE A 5 -7.36 -19.04 -11.57
N TRP A 6 -7.72 -17.76 -11.50
CA TRP A 6 -7.61 -17.00 -10.26
C TRP A 6 -8.56 -17.62 -9.24
N THR A 7 -8.03 -18.02 -8.09
CA THR A 7 -8.80 -18.64 -7.01
C THR A 7 -8.67 -17.83 -5.73
N ALA A 8 -9.69 -17.92 -4.88
CA ALA A 8 -9.63 -17.33 -3.54
C ALA A 8 -8.43 -17.86 -2.74
N THR A 9 -8.02 -19.12 -2.95
CA THR A 9 -6.85 -19.71 -2.32
C THR A 9 -5.55 -19.00 -2.71
N MET A 10 -5.37 -18.67 -3.99
CA MET A 10 -4.19 -17.90 -4.41
C MET A 10 -4.18 -16.49 -3.82
N ALA A 11 -5.34 -15.81 -3.79
CA ALA A 11 -5.44 -14.50 -3.17
C ALA A 11 -5.06 -14.52 -1.68
N ARG A 12 -5.56 -15.52 -0.94
CA ARG A 12 -5.19 -15.73 0.48
C ARG A 12 -3.71 -16.06 0.64
N LEU A 13 -3.13 -16.83 -0.27
CA LEU A 13 -1.70 -17.13 -0.26
C LEU A 13 -0.87 -15.86 -0.43
N TYR A 14 -1.22 -14.99 -1.38
CA TYR A 14 -0.56 -13.70 -1.55
C TYR A 14 -0.73 -12.80 -0.33
N ALA A 15 -1.94 -12.73 0.23
CA ALA A 15 -2.18 -11.98 1.47
C ALA A 15 -1.29 -12.46 2.63
N ARG A 16 -1.15 -13.79 2.82
CA ARG A 16 -0.25 -14.37 3.84
C ARG A 16 1.22 -14.06 3.62
N GLN A 17 1.63 -13.80 2.37
CA GLN A 17 2.99 -13.39 2.03
C GLN A 17 3.20 -11.87 2.15
N GLY A 18 2.18 -11.11 2.54
CA GLY A 18 2.21 -9.65 2.55
C GLY A 18 2.12 -9.01 1.16
N LEU A 19 1.82 -9.81 0.13
CA LEU A 19 1.65 -9.35 -1.25
C LEU A 19 0.21 -8.82 -1.44
N TRP A 20 -0.10 -7.74 -0.71
CA TRP A 20 -1.44 -7.19 -0.58
C TRP A 20 -2.02 -6.67 -1.90
N GLU A 21 -1.17 -6.12 -2.78
CA GLU A 21 -1.59 -5.60 -4.08
C GLU A 21 -2.07 -6.72 -5.01
N GLN A 22 -1.31 -7.83 -5.07
CA GLN A 22 -1.66 -9.02 -5.85
C GLN A 22 -2.92 -9.69 -5.28
N ALA A 23 -3.03 -9.79 -3.96
CA ALA A 23 -4.21 -10.33 -3.30
C ALA A 23 -5.47 -9.50 -3.61
N ALA A 24 -5.39 -8.17 -3.47
CA ALA A 24 -6.50 -7.26 -3.76
C ALA A 24 -6.93 -7.33 -5.23
N SER A 25 -5.99 -7.42 -6.16
CA SER A 25 -6.28 -7.60 -7.59
C SER A 25 -7.15 -8.84 -7.84
N ILE A 26 -6.76 -9.98 -7.27
CA ILE A 26 -7.52 -11.23 -7.44
C ILE A 26 -8.89 -11.15 -6.75
N TYR A 27 -8.98 -10.59 -5.53
CA TYR A 27 -10.27 -10.43 -4.86
C TYR A 27 -11.23 -9.57 -5.67
N ARG A 28 -10.76 -8.49 -6.30
CA ARG A 28 -11.58 -7.66 -7.20
C ARG A 28 -12.06 -8.44 -8.42
N GLU A 29 -11.20 -9.23 -9.05
CA GLU A 29 -11.60 -10.08 -10.18
C GLU A 29 -12.64 -11.14 -9.80
N LEU A 30 -12.49 -11.75 -8.61
CA LEU A 30 -13.44 -12.74 -8.12
C LEU A 30 -14.79 -12.09 -7.75
N LEU A 31 -14.78 -10.94 -7.07
CA LEU A 31 -15.99 -10.19 -6.72
C LEU A 31 -16.71 -9.61 -7.94
N ALA A 32 -16.00 -9.34 -9.05
CA ALA A 32 -16.63 -8.95 -10.31
C ALA A 32 -17.48 -10.08 -10.92
N ARG A 33 -17.17 -11.35 -10.59
CA ARG A 33 -17.90 -12.54 -11.06
C ARG A 33 -18.95 -13.03 -10.06
N GLU A 34 -18.64 -12.94 -8.77
CA GLU A 34 -19.49 -13.39 -7.67
C GLU A 34 -19.64 -12.27 -6.62
N PRO A 35 -20.43 -11.20 -6.89
CA PRO A 35 -20.51 -10.03 -6.02
C PRO A 35 -21.09 -10.33 -4.63
N GLU A 36 -21.91 -11.37 -4.51
CA GLU A 36 -22.54 -11.82 -3.26
C GLU A 36 -21.58 -12.42 -2.24
N ARG A 37 -20.36 -12.80 -2.65
CA ARG A 37 -19.31 -13.41 -1.81
C ARG A 37 -18.82 -12.45 -0.72
N ARG A 38 -19.51 -12.43 0.41
CA ARG A 38 -19.19 -11.57 1.56
C ARG A 38 -17.80 -11.88 2.13
N ASP A 39 -17.38 -13.15 2.12
CA ASP A 39 -16.05 -13.59 2.54
C ASP A 39 -14.95 -12.85 1.76
N LEU A 40 -15.09 -12.78 0.43
CA LEU A 40 -14.11 -12.11 -0.43
C LEU A 40 -14.13 -10.59 -0.27
N ARG A 41 -15.29 -10.01 0.07
CA ARG A 41 -15.43 -8.58 0.33
C ARG A 41 -14.70 -8.17 1.61
N GLU A 42 -14.82 -8.99 2.66
CA GLU A 42 -14.11 -8.78 3.92
C GLU A 42 -12.59 -8.95 3.72
N GLU A 43 -12.17 -9.95 2.95
CA GLU A 43 -10.76 -10.16 2.60
C GLU A 43 -10.18 -9.01 1.75
N LEU A 44 -10.95 -8.48 0.79
CA LEU A 44 -10.56 -7.30 0.02
C LEU A 44 -10.40 -6.06 0.90
N ALA A 45 -11.36 -5.80 1.79
CA ALA A 45 -11.31 -4.66 2.70
C ALA A 45 -10.07 -4.70 3.61
N CYS A 46 -9.70 -5.89 4.10
CA CYS A 46 -8.47 -6.09 4.86
C CYS A 46 -7.22 -5.79 4.02
N ALA A 47 -7.14 -6.30 2.79
CA ALA A 47 -6.01 -6.02 1.90
C ALA A 47 -5.88 -4.51 1.58
N GLU A 48 -7.00 -3.82 1.35
CA GLU A 48 -7.02 -2.38 1.10
C GLU A 48 -6.58 -1.56 2.32
N ALA A 49 -6.93 -2.00 3.53
CA ALA A 49 -6.45 -1.37 4.76
C ALA A 49 -4.92 -1.46 4.90
N HIS A 50 -4.32 -2.61 4.56
CA HIS A 50 -2.87 -2.76 4.55
C HIS A 50 -2.20 -1.84 3.52
N LEU A 51 -2.73 -1.78 2.30
CA LEU A 51 -2.20 -0.89 1.25
C LEU A 51 -2.31 0.60 1.64
N ALA A 52 -3.39 0.99 2.33
CA ALA A 52 -3.56 2.35 2.83
C ALA A 52 -2.55 2.68 3.95
N ALA A 53 -2.27 1.73 4.84
CA ALA A 53 -1.28 1.88 5.90
C ALA A 53 0.14 2.05 5.32
N ASP A 54 0.52 1.20 4.35
CA ASP A 54 1.82 1.27 3.68
C ASP A 54 2.01 2.63 2.99
N ARG A 55 1.00 3.07 2.23
CA ARG A 55 0.99 4.39 1.59
C ARG A 55 1.10 5.54 2.60
N SER A 56 0.43 5.42 3.74
CA SER A 56 0.50 6.43 4.81
C SER A 56 1.90 6.51 5.42
N GLY A 57 2.56 5.36 5.62
CA GLY A 57 3.95 5.27 6.06
C GLY A 57 4.92 5.91 5.08
N GLU A 58 4.77 5.65 3.77
CA GLU A 58 5.57 6.27 2.72
C GLU A 58 5.43 7.80 2.71
N LEU A 59 4.20 8.30 2.80
CA LEU A 59 3.91 9.73 2.83
C LEU A 59 4.53 10.38 4.06
N LEU A 60 4.41 9.75 5.23
CA LEU A 60 5.02 10.23 6.47
C LEU A 60 6.54 10.28 6.34
N GLY A 61 7.17 9.24 5.77
CA GLY A 61 8.61 9.22 5.49
C GLY A 61 9.05 10.40 4.63
N ARG A 62 8.37 10.64 3.51
CA ARG A 62 8.64 11.80 2.63
C ARG A 62 8.47 13.13 3.35
N TRP A 63 7.46 13.25 4.20
CA TRP A 63 7.20 14.46 4.97
C TRP A 63 8.31 14.72 5.99
N LEU A 64 8.78 13.67 6.67
CA LEU A 64 9.91 13.74 7.59
C LEU A 64 11.20 14.12 6.86
N ASP A 65 11.48 13.51 5.70
CA ASP A 65 12.63 13.86 4.86
C ASP A 65 12.63 15.33 4.46
N LEU A 66 11.47 15.85 4.06
CA LEU A 66 11.30 17.25 3.71
C LEU A 66 11.56 18.17 4.92
N LEU A 67 11.03 17.82 6.09
CA LEU A 67 11.25 18.55 7.33
C LEU A 67 12.74 18.58 7.70
N PHE A 68 13.43 17.45 7.61
CA PHE A 68 14.87 17.37 7.88
C PHE A 68 15.69 18.18 6.88
N HIS A 69 15.35 18.10 5.58
CA HIS A 69 16.00 18.89 4.54
C HIS A 69 15.85 20.40 4.80
N TYR A 70 14.63 20.84 5.13
CA TYR A 70 14.36 22.24 5.45
C TYR A 70 15.13 22.72 6.70
N ARG A 71 15.19 21.90 7.76
CA ARG A 71 15.97 22.22 8.98
C ARG A 71 17.46 22.35 8.67
N ARG A 72 18.02 21.45 7.85
CA ARG A 72 19.43 21.48 7.43
C ARG A 72 19.74 22.77 6.66
N LEU A 73 18.91 23.13 5.68
CA LEU A 73 19.08 24.38 4.92
C LEU A 73 19.03 25.62 5.81
N ARG A 74 18.12 25.65 6.80
CA ARG A 74 17.99 26.79 7.70
C ARG A 74 19.21 26.98 8.61
N LEU A 75 19.89 25.89 8.97
CA LEU A 75 21.13 25.93 9.76
C LEU A 75 22.30 26.50 8.93
N LEU A 76 22.46 26.06 7.69
CA LEU A 76 23.51 26.56 6.79
C LEU A 76 23.35 28.06 6.48
N ARG A 77 22.11 28.53 6.26
CA ARG A 77 21.83 29.96 6.02
C ARG A 77 22.14 30.86 7.23
N ARG A 78 22.16 30.32 8.45
CA ARG A 78 22.56 31.08 9.65
C ARG A 78 24.08 31.19 9.77
N LEU A 79 24.80 30.14 9.39
CA LEU A 79 26.27 30.12 9.45
C LEU A 79 26.89 30.99 8.35
N GLY A 80 26.31 31.02 7.15
CA GLY A 80 26.81 31.85 6.03
C GLY A 80 26.53 33.35 6.10
N ARG A 81 25.93 33.87 7.19
CA ARG A 81 25.74 35.33 7.42
C ARG A 81 26.61 35.89 8.56
N GLY A 82 27.44 35.05 9.18
CA GLY A 82 28.28 35.39 10.33
C GLY A 82 29.76 35.68 10.00
N THR A 83 30.11 35.82 8.73
CA THR A 83 31.45 36.17 8.21
C THR A 83 31.31 37.28 7.19
#